data_AF-A0A662HBK4-F1
#
_entry.id   AF-A0A662HBK4-F1
#
_cell.length_a   1.000
_cell.length_b   1.000
_cell.length_c   1.000
_cell.angle_alpha   90.00
_cell.angle_beta   90.00
_cell.angle_gamma   90.00
#
_symmetry.space_group_name_H-M   'P 1'
#
loop_
_entity.id
_entity.type
_entity.pdbx_description
1 polymer ?
#
loop_
_entity_poly.entity_id
_entity_poly.type
_entity_poly.pdbx_seq_one_letter_code
_entity_poly.pdbx_strand_id
1 'polypeptide(L)'
;MKKHVLSGKDLILIKSLEGNCRANYKRVAERLGISHTAVKKRVDKLLSKNCVSIITALNLKKLGFILALLFLEVSTDEQLNELLEKFSECPRIISMFKTFGEYNMIALIYAENEKVLDSILGTCMLRIMKGIRRSLVMPISDILLGEYYKVKIPVKKWDIAPCGIDCYNCKRFKSKECIGCPAVKCYTGWFSIKEDVS
;
A
#
# COMPACT_ATOMS: atom_id res chain seq x y z
N MET A 1 0.52 16.08 18.21
CA MET A 1 1.13 16.42 16.90
C MET A 1 0.97 17.91 16.62
N LYS A 2 2.04 18.64 16.23
CA LYS A 2 1.91 20.05 15.82
C LYS A 2 1.17 20.13 14.49
N LYS A 3 0.07 20.88 14.43
CA LYS A 3 -0.70 21.11 13.19
C LYS A 3 0.15 21.96 12.24
N HIS A 4 0.60 21.40 11.13
CA HIS A 4 1.27 22.18 10.09
C HIS A 4 0.23 22.95 9.28
N VAL A 5 0.19 24.28 9.45
CA VAL A 5 -0.68 25.17 8.68
C VAL A 5 0.00 25.44 7.33
N LEU A 6 -0.64 25.00 6.24
CA LEU A 6 -0.22 25.31 4.87
C LEU A 6 -0.62 26.75 4.53
N SER A 7 0.27 27.52 3.92
CA SER A 7 -0.06 28.88 3.45
C SER A 7 -0.87 28.84 2.15
N GLY A 8 -1.56 29.94 1.81
CA GLY A 8 -2.28 30.04 0.54
C GLY A 8 -1.38 29.80 -0.69
N LYS A 9 -0.13 30.26 -0.64
CA LYS A 9 0.87 29.97 -1.68
C LYS A 9 1.24 28.49 -1.77
N ASP A 10 1.24 27.77 -0.64
CA ASP A 10 1.51 26.33 -0.62
C ASP A 10 0.34 25.55 -1.24
N LEU A 11 -0.91 25.96 -0.99
CA LEU A 11 -2.08 25.36 -1.64
C LEU A 11 -2.09 25.57 -3.15
N ILE A 12 -1.75 26.78 -3.63
CA ILE A 12 -1.66 27.06 -5.07
C ILE A 12 -0.53 26.23 -5.73
N LEU A 13 0.60 26.08 -5.03
CA LEU A 13 1.70 25.22 -5.46
C LEU A 13 1.24 23.76 -5.58
N ILE A 14 0.61 23.20 -4.54
CA ILE A 14 0.09 21.83 -4.54
C ILE A 14 -0.92 21.64 -5.68
N LYS A 15 -1.85 22.58 -5.86
CA LYS A 15 -2.83 22.55 -6.95
C LYS A 15 -2.18 22.54 -8.33
N SER A 16 -1.03 23.20 -8.48
CA SER A 16 -0.28 23.22 -9.74
C SER A 16 0.50 21.93 -10.01
N LEU A 17 0.70 21.09 -8.99
CA LEU A 17 1.35 19.77 -9.08
C LEU A 17 0.34 18.62 -9.16
N GLU A 18 -0.93 18.88 -8.88
CA GLU A 18 -2.01 17.90 -8.92
C GLU A 18 -2.15 17.28 -10.31
N GLY A 19 -2.17 15.95 -10.38
CA GLY A 19 -2.28 15.19 -11.64
C GLY A 19 -0.99 15.05 -12.46
N ASN A 20 0.03 15.89 -12.23
CA ASN A 20 1.35 15.73 -12.87
C ASN A 20 2.48 16.34 -12.03
N CYS A 21 3.12 15.50 -11.22
CA CYS A 21 4.28 15.90 -10.41
C CYS A 21 5.52 16.29 -11.25
N ARG A 22 5.52 16.11 -12.57
CA ARG A 22 6.56 16.60 -13.50
C ARG A 22 6.30 18.05 -13.96
N ALA A 23 5.40 18.77 -13.30
CA ALA A 23 5.06 20.14 -13.67
C ALA A 23 6.30 21.04 -13.74
N ASN A 24 6.31 21.94 -14.73
CA ASN A 24 7.40 22.88 -14.92
C ASN A 24 7.35 23.97 -13.83
N TYR A 25 8.32 23.94 -12.91
CA TYR A 25 8.45 24.93 -11.82
C TYR A 25 8.56 26.38 -12.31
N LYS A 26 8.97 26.62 -13.56
CA LYS A 26 8.96 27.94 -14.18
C LYS A 26 7.54 28.51 -14.31
N ARG A 27 6.58 27.71 -14.80
CA ARG A 27 5.17 28.11 -14.92
C ARG A 27 4.53 28.37 -13.55
N VAL A 28 4.92 27.56 -12.57
CA VAL A 28 4.45 27.71 -11.19
C VAL A 28 5.00 28.99 -10.56
N ALA A 29 6.27 29.31 -10.81
CA ALA A 29 6.92 30.54 -10.38
C ALA A 29 6.23 31.80 -10.94
N GLU A 30 5.96 31.81 -12.25
CA GLU A 30 5.21 32.87 -12.94
C GLU A 30 3.82 33.10 -12.31
N ARG A 31 3.05 32.02 -12.10
CA ARG A 31 1.71 32.09 -11.51
C ARG A 31 1.71 32.59 -10.06
N LEU A 32 2.74 32.25 -9.29
CA LEU A 32 2.87 32.61 -7.88
C LEU A 32 3.55 33.98 -7.66
N GLY A 33 4.09 34.60 -8.70
CA GLY A 33 4.88 35.83 -8.60
C GLY A 33 6.13 35.66 -7.73
N ILE A 34 6.78 34.49 -7.80
CA ILE A 34 8.00 34.19 -7.03
C ILE A 34 9.08 33.60 -7.95
N SER A 35 10.33 33.57 -7.49
CA SER A 35 11.42 32.96 -8.26
C SER A 35 11.29 31.43 -8.36
N HIS A 36 11.89 30.85 -9.39
CA HIS A 36 12.04 29.40 -9.53
C HIS A 36 12.71 28.76 -8.30
N THR A 37 13.73 29.41 -7.74
CA THR A 37 14.43 28.94 -6.53
C THR A 37 13.52 28.97 -5.30
N ALA A 38 12.62 29.95 -5.20
CA ALA A 38 11.63 30.01 -4.12
C ALA A 38 10.57 28.92 -4.24
N VAL A 39 10.13 28.56 -5.45
CA VAL A 39 9.24 27.40 -5.69
C VAL A 39 9.92 26.12 -5.22
N LYS A 40 11.16 25.87 -5.67
CA LYS A 40 11.92 24.66 -5.30
C LYS A 40 12.07 24.54 -3.77
N LYS A 41 12.51 25.60 -3.09
CA LYS A 41 12.63 25.62 -1.62
C LYS A 41 11.30 25.33 -0.92
N ARG A 42 10.17 25.80 -1.47
CA ARG A 42 8.84 25.50 -0.91
C ARG A 42 8.47 24.03 -1.08
N VAL A 43 8.68 23.46 -2.26
CA VAL A 43 8.46 22.02 -2.49
C VAL A 43 9.31 21.18 -1.54
N ASP A 44 10.61 21.45 -1.45
CA ASP A 44 11.54 20.74 -0.57
C ASP A 44 11.11 20.84 0.91
N LYS A 45 10.57 21.99 1.32
CA LYS A 45 10.01 22.19 2.66
C LYS A 45 8.73 21.37 2.88
N LEU A 46 7.85 21.26 1.89
CA LEU A 46 6.63 20.45 2.00
C LEU A 46 6.95 18.95 2.04
N LEU A 47 7.93 18.51 1.26
CA LEU A 47 8.43 17.14 1.25
C LEU A 47 9.12 16.78 2.58
N SER A 48 10.06 17.60 3.05
CA SER A 48 10.78 17.34 4.30
C SER A 48 9.88 17.38 5.55
N LYS A 49 8.74 18.09 5.48
CA LYS A 49 7.72 18.09 6.53
C LYS A 49 6.66 17.00 6.37
N ASN A 50 6.81 16.09 5.41
CA ASN A 50 5.83 15.05 5.08
C ASN A 50 4.41 15.59 4.82
N CYS A 51 4.28 16.85 4.41
CA CYS A 51 2.99 17.45 4.05
C CYS A 51 2.58 17.07 2.62
N VAL A 52 3.55 16.74 1.78
CA VAL A 52 3.38 16.25 0.40
C VAL A 52 4.33 15.07 0.20
N SER A 53 3.95 14.11 -0.63
CA SER A 53 4.84 13.03 -1.08
C SER A 53 4.77 12.89 -2.60
N ILE A 54 5.92 12.64 -3.24
CA ILE A 54 6.00 12.27 -4.65
C ILE A 54 6.25 10.79 -4.70
N ILE A 55 5.30 10.04 -5.25
CA ILE A 55 5.30 8.58 -5.26
C ILE A 55 4.91 8.08 -6.65
N THR A 56 5.39 6.89 -6.99
CA THR A 56 4.80 6.11 -8.08
C THR A 56 3.50 5.46 -7.60
N ALA A 57 2.52 5.39 -8.49
CA ALA A 57 1.25 4.73 -8.22
C ALA A 57 0.92 3.77 -9.37
N LEU A 58 0.36 2.62 -9.04
CA LEU A 58 0.01 1.57 -9.99
C LEU A 58 -1.50 1.52 -10.18
N ASN A 59 -1.94 1.35 -11.44
CA ASN A 59 -3.31 0.99 -11.73
C ASN A 59 -3.45 -0.53 -11.61
N LEU A 60 -3.75 -1.01 -10.41
CA LEU A 60 -3.80 -2.44 -10.09
C LEU A 60 -4.90 -3.19 -10.87
N LYS A 61 -6.04 -2.54 -11.12
CA LYS A 61 -7.14 -3.11 -11.93
C LYS A 61 -6.70 -3.36 -13.37
N LYS A 62 -6.05 -2.39 -14.02
CA LYS A 62 -5.49 -2.55 -15.37
C LYS A 62 -4.39 -3.60 -15.44
N LEU A 63 -3.69 -3.84 -14.33
CA LEU A 63 -2.66 -4.88 -14.21
C LEU A 63 -3.26 -6.26 -13.88
N GLY A 64 -4.59 -6.40 -13.77
CA GLY A 64 -5.27 -7.67 -13.53
C GLY A 64 -5.28 -8.14 -12.07
N PHE A 65 -4.88 -7.27 -11.13
CA PHE A 65 -4.95 -7.60 -9.70
C PHE A 65 -6.37 -7.47 -9.18
N ILE A 66 -6.71 -8.34 -8.24
CA ILE A 66 -7.97 -8.30 -7.50
C ILE A 66 -7.76 -7.48 -6.24
N LEU A 67 -8.65 -6.51 -5.98
CA LEU A 67 -8.65 -5.75 -4.74
C LEU A 67 -9.71 -6.30 -3.78
N ALA A 68 -9.44 -6.22 -2.48
CA ALA A 68 -10.40 -6.58 -1.45
C ALA A 68 -10.26 -5.70 -0.21
N LEU A 69 -11.39 -5.43 0.45
CA LEU A 69 -11.45 -4.88 1.80
C LEU A 69 -11.55 -6.02 2.81
N LEU A 70 -10.66 -6.02 3.79
CA LEU A 70 -10.73 -6.89 4.96
C LEU A 70 -11.18 -6.07 6.14
N PHE A 71 -12.31 -6.43 6.71
CA PHE A 71 -12.85 -5.88 7.95
C PHE A 71 -12.53 -6.88 9.07
N LEU A 72 -11.84 -6.41 10.11
CA LEU A 72 -11.33 -7.25 11.20
C LEU A 72 -11.77 -6.67 12.54
N GLU A 73 -12.24 -7.55 13.41
CA GLU A 73 -12.46 -7.25 14.83
C GLU A 73 -11.27 -7.84 15.61
N VAL A 74 -10.41 -6.96 16.12
CA VAL A 74 -9.24 -7.30 16.94
C VAL A 74 -9.59 -7.13 18.42
N SER A 75 -9.19 -8.08 19.26
CA SER A 75 -9.69 -8.16 20.64
C SER A 75 -9.24 -7.02 21.55
N THR A 76 -8.01 -6.53 21.39
CA THR A 76 -7.45 -5.46 22.23
C THR A 76 -6.60 -4.51 21.40
N ASP A 77 -6.34 -3.32 21.93
CA ASP A 77 -5.48 -2.32 21.30
C ASP A 77 -4.01 -2.78 21.25
N GLU A 78 -3.55 -3.57 22.23
CA GLU A 78 -2.21 -4.17 22.21
C GLU A 78 -2.06 -5.14 21.04
N GLN A 79 -3.03 -6.05 20.84
CA GLN A 79 -3.01 -6.97 19.70
C GLN A 79 -3.12 -6.24 18.36
N LEU A 80 -3.89 -5.15 18.32
CA LEU A 80 -3.95 -4.30 17.13
C LEU A 80 -2.58 -3.72 16.81
N ASN A 81 -1.84 -3.22 17.81
CA ASN A 81 -0.49 -2.70 17.63
C ASN A 81 0.49 -3.81 17.19
N GLU A 82 0.43 -5.00 17.77
CA GLU A 82 1.23 -6.16 17.34
C GLU A 82 0.98 -6.52 15.87
N LEU A 83 -0.29 -6.49 15.43
CA LEU A 83 -0.64 -6.70 14.03
C LEU A 83 -0.10 -5.57 13.14
N LEU A 84 -0.18 -4.31 13.57
CA LEU A 84 0.39 -3.19 12.81
C LEU A 84 1.90 -3.35 12.60
N GLU A 85 2.64 -3.68 13.65
CA GLU A 85 4.09 -3.91 13.56
C GLU A 85 4.39 -5.07 12.62
N LYS A 86 3.73 -6.20 12.80
CA LYS A 86 3.95 -7.42 12.02
C LYS A 86 3.61 -7.27 10.54
N PHE A 87 2.61 -6.47 10.19
CA PHE A 87 2.15 -6.28 8.82
C PHE A 87 2.62 -4.97 8.17
N SER A 88 3.39 -4.16 8.87
CA SER A 88 3.98 -2.90 8.36
C SER A 88 4.79 -3.07 7.06
N GLU A 89 5.41 -4.24 6.90
CA GLU A 89 6.22 -4.62 5.74
C GLU A 89 5.50 -5.64 4.83
N CYS A 90 4.21 -5.90 5.05
CA CYS A 90 3.44 -6.81 4.19
C CYS A 90 3.20 -6.15 2.82
N PRO A 91 3.70 -6.72 1.71
CA PRO A 91 3.59 -6.06 0.41
C PRO A 91 2.16 -6.07 -0.15
N ARG A 92 1.30 -6.97 0.34
CA ARG A 92 -0.08 -7.15 -0.12
C ARG A 92 -1.07 -6.15 0.47
N ILE A 93 -0.66 -5.37 1.47
CA ILE A 93 -1.48 -4.35 2.11
C ILE A 93 -1.19 -3.01 1.44
N ILE A 94 -2.21 -2.42 0.84
CA ILE A 94 -2.15 -1.08 0.24
C ILE A 94 -2.29 -0.04 1.34
N SER A 95 -3.27 -0.22 2.22
CA SER A 95 -3.55 0.69 3.32
C SER A 95 -4.27 -0.04 4.44
N MET A 96 -4.13 0.49 5.65
CA MET A 96 -4.71 -0.07 6.86
C MET A 96 -5.23 1.05 7.74
N PHE A 97 -6.38 0.83 8.36
CA PHE A 97 -7.14 1.85 9.06
C PHE A 97 -7.60 1.30 10.40
N LYS A 98 -7.39 2.08 11.48
CA LYS A 98 -8.14 1.88 12.73
C LYS A 98 -9.49 2.56 12.58
N THR A 99 -10.56 1.86 12.91
CA THR A 99 -11.93 2.33 12.72
C THR A 99 -12.71 2.31 14.02
N PHE A 100 -13.74 3.15 14.08
CA PHE A 100 -14.76 3.08 15.12
C PHE A 100 -15.93 2.25 14.59
N GLY A 101 -16.39 1.26 15.36
CA GLY A 101 -17.47 0.35 14.97
C GLY A 101 -17.16 -1.10 15.32
N GLU A 102 -17.98 -2.02 14.80
CA GLU A 102 -17.85 -3.47 15.07
C GLU A 102 -16.50 -4.03 14.60
N TYR A 103 -16.03 -3.56 13.45
CA TYR A 103 -14.70 -3.85 12.94
C TYR A 103 -13.81 -2.66 13.30
N ASN A 104 -12.85 -2.88 14.20
CA ASN A 104 -11.94 -1.84 14.68
C ASN A 104 -10.65 -1.73 13.84
N MET A 105 -10.51 -2.58 12.81
CA MET A 105 -9.39 -2.57 11.87
C MET A 105 -9.88 -2.91 10.46
N ILE A 106 -9.52 -2.10 9.47
CA ILE A 106 -9.80 -2.35 8.05
C ILE A 106 -8.49 -2.35 7.26
N ALA A 107 -8.32 -3.28 6.33
CA ALA A 107 -7.21 -3.29 5.40
C ALA A 107 -7.71 -3.33 3.94
N LEU A 108 -7.17 -2.45 3.10
CA LEU A 108 -7.26 -2.57 1.65
C LEU A 108 -6.08 -3.40 1.15
N ILE A 109 -6.36 -4.51 0.49
CA ILE A 109 -5.35 -5.45 0.01
C ILE A 109 -5.46 -5.68 -1.49
N TYR A 110 -4.45 -6.31 -2.06
CA TYR A 110 -4.52 -6.89 -3.40
C TYR A 110 -4.07 -8.35 -3.44
N ALA A 111 -4.54 -9.07 -4.46
CA ALA A 111 -4.11 -10.41 -4.84
C ALA A 111 -3.86 -10.45 -6.36
N GLU A 112 -2.89 -11.25 -6.80
CA GLU A 112 -2.57 -11.37 -8.23
C GLU A 112 -3.64 -12.15 -9.00
N ASN A 113 -4.40 -13.02 -8.33
CA ASN A 113 -5.49 -13.81 -8.90
C ASN A 113 -6.37 -14.41 -7.80
N GLU A 114 -7.45 -15.08 -8.21
CA GLU A 114 -8.44 -15.68 -7.30
C GLU A 114 -7.84 -16.74 -6.38
N LYS A 115 -6.89 -17.56 -6.85
CA LYS A 115 -6.26 -18.61 -6.03
C LYS A 115 -5.43 -18.01 -4.91
N VAL A 116 -4.74 -16.91 -5.19
CA VAL A 116 -4.01 -16.14 -4.17
C VAL A 116 -4.98 -15.49 -3.20
N LEU A 117 -6.06 -14.89 -3.69
CA LEU A 117 -7.08 -14.32 -2.82
C LEU A 117 -7.61 -15.40 -1.87
N ASP A 118 -8.05 -16.55 -2.38
CA ASP A 118 -8.50 -17.69 -1.58
C ASP A 118 -7.45 -18.13 -0.54
N SER A 119 -6.17 -18.13 -0.92
CA SER A 119 -5.07 -18.41 0.01
C SER A 119 -4.96 -17.39 1.16
N ILE A 120 -5.10 -16.10 0.85
CA ILE A 120 -5.14 -15.00 1.83
C ILE A 120 -6.38 -15.12 2.73
N LEU A 121 -7.50 -15.61 2.20
CA LEU A 121 -8.73 -15.75 2.97
C LEU A 121 -8.71 -16.96 3.89
N GLY A 122 -8.15 -18.09 3.46
CA GLY A 122 -8.24 -19.34 4.22
C GLY A 122 -7.04 -19.66 5.11
N THR A 123 -5.82 -19.32 4.69
CA THR A 123 -4.60 -19.96 5.23
C THR A 123 -3.43 -19.02 5.45
N CYS A 124 -3.54 -17.74 5.10
CA CYS A 124 -2.42 -16.82 5.07
C CYS A 124 -2.81 -15.44 5.63
N MET A 125 -1.80 -14.64 5.96
CA MET A 125 -1.93 -13.21 6.24
C MET A 125 -2.78 -12.89 7.47
N LEU A 126 -3.66 -11.88 7.40
CA LEU A 126 -4.32 -11.28 8.56
C LEU A 126 -5.25 -12.29 9.24
N ARG A 127 -6.16 -12.95 8.51
CA ARG A 127 -7.28 -13.71 9.11
C ARG A 127 -6.88 -14.87 10.03
N ILE A 128 -5.68 -15.41 9.87
CA ILE A 128 -5.16 -16.52 10.69
C ILE A 128 -4.43 -16.04 11.94
N MET A 129 -4.34 -14.73 12.15
CA MET A 129 -3.60 -14.17 13.26
C MET A 129 -4.37 -14.27 14.57
N LYS A 130 -3.62 -14.54 15.65
CA LYS A 130 -4.15 -14.49 17.00
C LYS A 130 -4.73 -13.09 17.28
N GLY A 131 -5.86 -13.06 17.96
CA GLY A 131 -6.51 -11.82 18.38
C GLY A 131 -7.65 -11.35 17.47
N ILE A 132 -7.76 -11.90 16.26
CA ILE A 132 -8.89 -11.65 15.36
C ILE A 132 -10.08 -12.51 15.80
N ARG A 133 -11.18 -11.84 16.16
CA ARG A 133 -12.43 -12.48 16.59
C ARG A 133 -13.37 -12.71 15.43
N ARG A 134 -13.55 -11.68 14.60
CA ARG A 134 -14.42 -11.69 13.44
C ARG A 134 -13.68 -11.11 12.25
N SER A 135 -14.00 -11.62 11.08
CA SER A 135 -13.49 -11.08 9.82
C SER A 135 -14.57 -11.13 8.75
N LEU A 136 -14.66 -10.06 7.96
CA LEU A 136 -15.46 -9.98 6.74
C LEU A 136 -14.54 -9.56 5.60
N VAL A 137 -14.74 -10.18 4.45
CA VAL A 137 -13.94 -9.91 3.24
C VAL A 137 -14.90 -9.48 2.15
N MET A 138 -14.59 -8.35 1.53
CA MET A 138 -15.36 -7.80 0.41
C MET A 138 -14.42 -7.59 -0.78
N PRO A 139 -14.36 -8.54 -1.73
CA PRO A 139 -13.71 -8.30 -3.01
C PRO A 139 -14.37 -7.10 -3.70
N ILE A 140 -13.56 -6.23 -4.28
CA ILE A 140 -14.03 -5.03 -4.98
C ILE A 140 -14.33 -5.42 -6.43
N SER A 141 -15.60 -5.32 -6.83
CA SER A 141 -16.03 -5.61 -8.19
C SER A 141 -15.62 -4.52 -9.17
N ASP A 142 -15.78 -3.25 -8.79
CA ASP A 142 -15.44 -2.11 -9.62
C ASP A 142 -14.89 -0.93 -8.80
N ILE A 143 -14.01 -0.15 -9.44
CA ILE A 143 -13.40 1.06 -8.87
C ILE A 143 -14.04 2.26 -9.56
N LEU A 144 -14.93 2.94 -8.85
CA LEU A 144 -15.63 4.11 -9.39
C LEU A 144 -14.73 5.35 -9.44
N LEU A 145 -13.82 5.50 -8.46
CA LEU A 145 -12.88 6.61 -8.34
C LEU A 145 -11.57 6.14 -7.72
N GLY A 146 -10.44 6.74 -8.12
CA GLY A 146 -9.14 6.49 -7.48
C GLY A 146 -8.46 5.17 -7.88
N GLU A 147 -8.32 4.91 -9.18
CA GLU A 147 -7.76 3.64 -9.68
C GLU A 147 -6.25 3.44 -9.46
N TYR A 148 -5.53 4.46 -8.97
CA TYR A 148 -4.08 4.43 -8.80
C TYR A 148 -3.70 4.31 -7.33
N TYR A 149 -2.94 3.27 -6.99
CA TYR A 149 -2.58 2.94 -5.61
C TYR A 149 -1.08 3.04 -5.40
N LYS A 150 -0.69 3.58 -4.24
CA LYS A 150 0.68 3.48 -3.75
C LYS A 150 0.95 2.04 -3.34
N VAL A 151 1.77 1.34 -4.10
CA VAL A 151 2.22 -0.02 -3.76
C VAL A 151 3.73 -0.01 -3.66
N LYS A 152 4.27 -0.49 -2.52
CA LYS A 152 5.70 -0.75 -2.41
C LYS A 152 6.02 -1.95 -3.32
N ILE A 153 6.89 -1.77 -4.33
CA ILE A 153 7.36 -2.88 -5.13
C ILE A 153 8.21 -3.79 -4.23
N PRO A 154 7.79 -5.04 -4.00
CA PRO A 154 8.48 -5.94 -3.11
C PRO A 154 9.76 -6.45 -3.79
N VAL A 155 10.88 -6.30 -3.10
CA VAL A 155 12.14 -6.95 -3.49
C VAL A 155 12.18 -8.31 -2.78
N LYS A 156 12.41 -9.38 -3.55
CA LYS A 156 12.54 -10.77 -3.06
C LYS A 156 13.79 -10.93 -2.21
N LYS A 157 13.73 -10.53 -0.93
CA LYS A 157 14.89 -10.56 -0.04
C LYS A 157 14.77 -11.55 1.11
N TRP A 158 13.57 -12.03 1.42
CA TRP A 158 13.33 -12.84 2.61
C TRP A 158 13.20 -14.33 2.30
N ASP A 159 13.64 -15.18 3.21
CA ASP A 159 13.36 -16.63 3.18
C ASP A 159 11.98 -16.94 3.80
N ILE A 160 11.61 -16.19 4.85
CA ILE A 160 10.30 -16.25 5.53
C ILE A 160 9.57 -14.93 5.30
N ALA A 161 8.25 -14.97 5.07
CA ALA A 161 7.49 -13.75 4.83
C ALA A 161 7.52 -12.80 6.05
N PRO A 162 7.39 -11.48 5.88
CA PRO A 162 7.39 -10.52 7.00
C PRO A 162 6.34 -10.83 8.08
N CYS A 163 5.21 -11.42 7.68
CA CYS A 163 4.17 -11.92 8.58
C CYS A 163 4.51 -13.25 9.29
N GLY A 164 5.74 -13.76 9.17
CA GLY A 164 6.21 -15.00 9.80
C GLY A 164 5.79 -16.30 9.09
N ILE A 165 5.10 -16.23 7.96
CA ILE A 165 4.68 -17.42 7.20
C ILE A 165 5.84 -17.95 6.35
N ASP A 166 6.17 -19.23 6.54
CA ASP A 166 7.07 -19.97 5.67
C ASP A 166 6.34 -20.41 4.39
N CYS A 167 6.58 -19.68 3.31
CA CYS A 167 5.97 -19.98 2.02
C CYS A 167 6.56 -21.23 1.36
N TYR A 168 7.82 -21.61 1.65
CA TYR A 168 8.43 -22.82 1.10
C TYR A 168 7.72 -24.07 1.61
N ASN A 169 7.32 -24.06 2.88
CA ASN A 169 6.64 -25.19 3.51
C ASN A 169 5.12 -25.14 3.48
N CYS A 170 4.54 -24.05 2.97
CA CYS A 170 3.09 -23.90 2.85
C CYS A 170 2.47 -24.92 1.87
N LYS A 171 1.43 -25.64 2.32
CA LYS A 171 0.70 -26.65 1.52
C LYS A 171 0.17 -26.07 0.21
N ARG A 172 -0.44 -24.87 0.24
CA ARG A 172 -1.02 -24.22 -0.94
C ARG A 172 0.02 -23.76 -1.95
N PHE A 173 1.21 -23.40 -1.47
CA PHE A 173 2.32 -23.10 -2.37
C PHE A 173 2.81 -24.37 -3.06
N LYS A 174 3.03 -25.46 -2.30
CA LYS A 174 3.44 -26.77 -2.83
C LYS A 174 2.44 -27.35 -3.85
N SER A 175 1.14 -27.11 -3.65
CA SER A 175 0.08 -27.54 -4.59
C SER A 175 -0.15 -26.59 -5.77
N LYS A 176 0.65 -25.53 -5.93
CA LYS A 176 0.50 -24.51 -6.98
C LYS A 176 -0.85 -23.75 -6.93
N GLU A 177 -1.48 -23.69 -5.77
CA GLU A 177 -2.67 -22.87 -5.48
C GLU A 177 -2.30 -21.46 -4.98
N CYS A 178 -1.02 -21.23 -4.68
CA CYS A 178 -0.48 -19.94 -4.30
C CYS A 178 0.88 -19.74 -4.96
N ILE A 179 1.24 -18.48 -5.22
CA ILE A 179 2.51 -18.07 -5.83
C ILE A 179 3.50 -17.50 -4.81
N GLY A 180 3.20 -17.63 -3.52
CA GLY A 180 4.02 -17.13 -2.42
C GLY A 180 3.76 -15.67 -2.06
N CYS A 181 4.40 -15.20 -0.98
CA CYS A 181 4.40 -13.80 -0.61
C CYS A 181 5.37 -13.02 -1.52
N PRO A 182 5.00 -11.86 -2.08
CA PRO A 182 5.89 -11.09 -2.95
C PRO A 182 7.24 -10.70 -2.32
N ALA A 183 7.32 -10.67 -0.99
CA ALA A 183 8.55 -10.37 -0.26
C ALA A 183 9.55 -11.55 -0.19
N VAL A 184 9.11 -12.80 -0.45
CA VAL A 184 9.97 -13.98 -0.29
C VAL A 184 10.62 -14.45 -1.59
N LYS A 185 11.78 -15.12 -1.48
CA LYS A 185 12.55 -15.61 -2.62
C LYS A 185 11.80 -16.64 -3.49
N CYS A 186 10.97 -17.50 -2.89
CA CYS A 186 10.16 -18.48 -3.63
C CYS A 186 8.95 -17.89 -4.35
N TYR A 187 8.74 -16.58 -4.30
CA TYR A 187 7.66 -15.93 -5.03
C TYR A 187 7.78 -16.15 -6.54
N THR A 188 6.67 -16.48 -7.20
CA THR A 188 6.64 -16.77 -8.65
C THR A 188 5.68 -15.90 -9.45
N GLY A 189 5.06 -14.89 -8.83
CA GLY A 189 4.09 -14.02 -9.49
C GLY A 189 4.67 -12.78 -10.15
N TRP A 190 3.79 -11.79 -10.41
CA TRP A 190 4.03 -10.60 -11.23
C TRP A 190 5.24 -9.76 -10.80
N PHE A 191 5.46 -9.55 -9.50
CA PHE A 191 6.65 -8.85 -8.96
C PHE A 191 7.96 -9.65 -9.06
N SER A 192 7.98 -10.81 -9.72
CA SER A 192 9.22 -11.48 -10.05
C SER A 192 9.94 -10.68 -11.12
N ILE A 193 10.73 -9.69 -10.70
CA ILE A 193 11.69 -9.02 -11.58
C ILE A 193 12.57 -10.15 -12.13
N LYS A 194 12.42 -10.45 -13.43
CA LYS A 194 13.43 -11.20 -14.16
C LYS A 194 14.60 -10.25 -14.30
N GLU A 195 15.79 -10.67 -13.90
CA GLU A 195 17.03 -9.89 -14.11
C GLU A 195 17.41 -9.76 -15.59
N ASP A 196 16.49 -10.04 -16.51
CA ASP A 196 16.61 -9.74 -17.94
C ASP A 196 16.28 -8.26 -18.17
N VAL A 197 17.11 -7.38 -17.61
CA VAL A 197 17.22 -5.99 -18.07
C VAL A 197 18.63 -5.82 -18.63
N SER A 198 18.80 -6.29 -19.86
CA SER A 198 19.85 -5.84 -20.78
C SER A 198 19.65 -4.37 -21.13
#